data_AF-A0A6J1WPQ1-F1
#
_entry.id   AF-A0A6J1WPQ1-F1
#
_cell.length_a   1.000
_cell.length_b   1.000
_cell.length_c   1.000
_cell.angle_alpha   90.00
_cell.angle_beta   90.00
_cell.angle_gamma   90.00
#
_symmetry.space_group_name_H-M   'P 1'
#
loop_
_entity.id
_entity.type
_entity.pdbx_description
1 polymer ?
#
loop_
_entity_poly.entity_id
_entity_poly.type
_entity_poly.pdbx_seq_one_letter_code
_entity_poly.pdbx_strand_id
1 'polypeptide(L)'
;MCTEGAEERSWSAELVLEGVVACGTLGAEERCASALLRAGAGRALVALLRQRQADDDHVLQTVFAFRQMLSHPRAADYLLTRTEAPAYLIDLMQDKNVEIRKMCDSCLDIISQMQNEWAARIKVERFRCHNGQWLSVVETLGAENGGGVGAGVAGGAAGGGGGDSADDLPPYLSAEYLTTHRLTTSDSQISLNDDSDSFSGEMDINSSNNRNPADGPTNEMFGAESLITKAADNDALFTNDVNIYA
;
A
#
# COMPACT_ATOMS: atom_id res chain seq x y z
N MET A 1 35.23 -11.95 36.20
CA MET A 1 33.95 -12.28 35.55
C MET A 1 33.33 -10.96 35.13
N CYS A 2 33.28 -10.72 33.83
CA CYS A 2 33.13 -9.43 33.19
C CYS A 2 31.66 -8.98 33.18
N THR A 3 31.36 -7.83 33.80
CA THR A 3 30.07 -7.13 33.70
C THR A 3 30.18 -5.77 33.01
N GLU A 4 31.29 -5.47 32.33
CA GLU A 4 31.51 -4.18 31.66
C GLU A 4 30.99 -4.13 30.20
N GLY A 5 30.45 -5.23 29.66
CA GLY A 5 30.07 -5.33 28.23
C GLY A 5 28.63 -4.94 27.87
N ALA A 6 27.79 -4.59 28.85
CA ALA A 6 26.38 -4.27 28.64
C ALA A 6 26.11 -2.76 28.50
N GLU A 7 26.82 -1.93 29.25
CA GLU A 7 26.64 -0.47 29.24
C GLU A 7 27.22 0.16 27.97
N GLU A 8 28.42 -0.24 27.51
CA GLU A 8 28.97 0.26 26.23
C GLU A 8 28.08 -0.07 25.01
N ARG A 9 27.30 -1.16 25.07
CA ARG A 9 26.33 -1.49 24.02
C ARG A 9 25.09 -0.59 24.06
N SER A 10 24.66 -0.09 25.22
CA SER A 10 23.46 0.77 25.32
C SER A 10 23.68 2.14 24.70
N TRP A 11 24.83 2.78 24.96
CA TRP A 11 25.16 4.09 24.39
C TRP A 11 25.21 4.06 22.87
N SER A 12 25.74 2.99 22.28
CA SER A 12 25.76 2.84 20.82
C SER A 12 24.34 2.75 20.23
N ALA A 13 23.42 2.10 20.95
CA ALA A 13 22.03 1.94 20.52
C ALA A 13 21.25 3.27 20.64
N GLU A 14 21.46 4.02 21.72
CA GLU A 14 20.89 5.37 21.89
C GLU A 14 21.44 6.35 20.86
N LEU A 15 22.76 6.35 20.61
CA LEU A 15 23.36 7.21 19.59
C LEU A 15 22.84 6.90 18.19
N VAL A 16 22.61 5.62 17.87
CA VAL A 16 22.00 5.21 16.60
C VAL A 16 20.55 5.72 16.51
N LEU A 17 19.78 5.61 17.58
CA LEU A 17 18.41 6.15 17.63
C LEU A 17 18.41 7.68 17.45
N GLU A 18 19.27 8.39 18.17
CA GLU A 18 19.43 9.84 18.05
C GLU A 18 19.85 10.26 16.63
N GLY A 19 20.73 9.47 15.99
CA GLY A 19 21.10 9.65 14.59
C GLY A 19 19.91 9.50 13.62
N VAL A 20 19.00 8.56 13.88
CA VAL A 20 17.76 8.39 13.11
C VAL A 20 16.81 9.58 13.34
N VAL A 21 16.66 10.04 14.59
CA VAL A 21 15.86 11.24 14.93
C VAL A 21 16.43 12.47 14.24
N ALA A 22 17.74 12.68 14.29
CA ALA A 22 18.43 13.75 13.58
C ALA A 22 18.24 13.65 12.06
N CYS A 23 18.29 12.44 11.50
CA CYS A 23 18.03 12.20 10.09
C CYS A 23 16.60 12.59 9.68
N GLY A 24 15.61 12.24 10.51
CA GLY A 24 14.22 12.62 10.27
C GLY A 24 14.00 14.13 10.38
N THR A 25 14.54 14.77 11.41
CA THR A 25 14.40 16.23 11.58
C THR A 25 15.06 17.02 10.45
N LEU A 26 16.27 16.64 10.03
CA LEU A 26 16.93 17.23 8.85
C LEU A 26 16.18 16.92 7.56
N GLY A 27 15.61 15.71 7.46
CA GLY A 27 14.83 15.26 6.30
C GLY A 27 13.51 16.02 6.10
N ALA A 28 13.11 16.89 7.02
CA ALA A 28 11.95 17.79 6.84
C ALA A 28 12.23 18.94 5.84
N GLU A 29 13.49 19.21 5.53
CA GLU A 29 13.90 20.18 4.52
C GLU A 29 14.37 19.48 3.24
N GLU A 30 13.89 19.93 2.08
CA GLU A 30 14.06 19.21 0.82
C GLU A 30 15.53 19.02 0.40
N ARG A 31 16.37 20.04 0.66
CA ARG A 31 17.80 19.99 0.29
C ARG A 31 18.55 19.03 1.21
N CYS A 32 18.30 19.09 2.50
CA CYS A 32 18.81 18.13 3.47
C CYS A 32 18.35 16.71 3.16
N ALA A 33 17.06 16.48 2.87
CA ALA A 33 16.55 15.17 2.47
C ALA A 33 17.30 14.62 1.23
N SER A 34 17.49 15.46 0.22
CA SER A 34 18.23 15.09 -0.99
C SER A 34 19.71 14.80 -0.70
N ALA A 35 20.35 15.54 0.21
CA ALA A 35 21.72 15.28 0.65
C ALA A 35 21.86 13.98 1.44
N LEU A 36 20.90 13.69 2.33
CA LEU A 36 20.85 12.45 3.11
C LEU A 36 20.70 11.23 2.21
N LEU A 37 19.80 11.28 1.23
CA LEU A 37 19.61 10.18 0.28
C LEU A 37 20.85 9.94 -0.58
N ARG A 38 21.55 11.00 -1.00
CA ARG A 38 22.86 10.90 -1.68
C ARG A 38 23.93 10.24 -0.82
N ALA A 39 23.94 10.54 0.48
CA ALA A 39 24.82 9.91 1.45
C ALA A 39 24.44 8.45 1.77
N GLY A 40 23.37 7.92 1.16
CA GLY A 40 22.93 6.54 1.37
C GLY A 40 21.96 6.34 2.54
N ALA A 41 21.41 7.42 3.11
CA ALA A 41 20.52 7.35 4.26
C ALA A 41 19.30 6.45 4.02
N GLY A 42 18.70 6.46 2.82
CA GLY A 42 17.54 5.62 2.51
C GLY A 42 17.81 4.12 2.71
N ARG A 43 18.97 3.63 2.25
CA ARG A 43 19.37 2.22 2.44
C ARG A 43 19.75 1.94 3.89
N ALA A 44 20.43 2.88 4.55
CA ALA A 44 20.80 2.74 5.95
C ALA A 44 19.56 2.64 6.86
N LEU A 45 18.54 3.49 6.64
CA LEU A 45 17.28 3.46 7.38
C LEU A 45 16.54 2.13 7.16
N VAL A 46 16.50 1.59 5.93
CA VAL A 46 15.90 0.26 5.68
C VAL A 46 16.64 -0.85 6.43
N ALA A 47 17.98 -0.80 6.43
CA ALA A 47 18.79 -1.79 7.15
C ALA A 47 18.56 -1.72 8.67
N LEU A 48 18.49 -0.50 9.22
CA LEU A 48 18.20 -0.25 10.63
C LEU A 48 16.80 -0.74 11.02
N LEU A 49 15.78 -0.44 10.20
CA LEU A 49 14.41 -0.91 10.41
C LEU A 49 14.35 -2.44 10.52
N ARG A 50 15.05 -3.15 9.64
CA ARG A 50 15.13 -4.62 9.65
C ARG A 50 15.89 -5.15 10.87
N GLN A 51 17.02 -4.53 11.21
CA GLN A 51 17.90 -5.01 12.28
C GLN A 51 17.31 -4.80 13.69
N ARG A 52 16.50 -3.76 13.86
CA ARG A 52 15.99 -3.31 15.16
C ARG A 52 14.47 -3.39 15.26
N GLN A 53 13.85 -4.31 14.52
CA GLN A 53 12.40 -4.47 14.48
C GLN A 53 11.75 -4.83 15.83
N ALA A 54 12.52 -5.33 16.81
CA ALA A 54 12.03 -5.63 18.16
C ALA A 54 11.99 -4.41 19.10
N ASP A 55 12.45 -3.24 18.63
CA ASP A 55 12.56 -2.00 19.38
C ASP A 55 11.58 -0.97 18.80
N ASP A 56 10.40 -0.88 19.40
CA ASP A 56 9.28 -0.07 18.91
C ASP A 56 9.65 1.41 18.72
N ASP A 57 10.46 1.98 19.63
CA ASP A 57 10.91 3.36 19.54
C ASP A 57 11.82 3.56 18.32
N HIS A 58 12.71 2.60 18.06
CA HIS A 58 13.56 2.63 16.87
C HIS A 58 12.77 2.48 15.57
N VAL A 59 11.80 1.58 15.54
CA VAL A 59 10.89 1.41 14.39
C VAL A 59 10.12 2.70 14.14
N LEU A 60 9.50 3.27 15.18
CA LEU A 60 8.70 4.50 15.06
C LEU A 60 9.54 5.68 14.55
N GLN A 61 10.75 5.89 15.08
CA GLN A 61 11.62 6.97 14.62
C GLN A 61 12.14 6.75 13.19
N THR A 62 12.39 5.51 12.80
CA THR A 62 12.79 5.19 11.42
C THR A 62 11.64 5.46 10.44
N VAL A 63 10.42 5.08 10.79
CA VAL A 63 9.22 5.39 9.98
C VAL A 63 8.99 6.90 9.92
N PHE A 64 9.19 7.62 11.02
CA PHE A 64 9.14 9.09 11.03
C PHE A 64 10.16 9.69 10.06
N ALA A 65 11.41 9.22 10.04
CA ALA A 65 12.41 9.70 9.10
C ALA A 65 12.01 9.44 7.63
N PHE A 66 11.45 8.27 7.32
CA PHE A 66 10.89 8.02 5.99
C PHE A 66 9.75 8.97 5.66
N ARG A 67 8.85 9.23 6.61
CA ARG A 67 7.73 10.15 6.40
C ARG A 67 8.18 11.54 5.99
N GLN A 68 9.23 12.05 6.65
CA GLN A 68 9.77 13.37 6.33
C GLN A 68 10.33 13.40 4.92
N MET A 69 11.13 12.40 4.54
CA MET A 69 11.68 12.32 3.18
C MET A 69 10.59 12.09 2.12
N LEU A 70 9.56 11.29 2.41
CA LEU A 70 8.43 11.03 1.51
C LEU A 70 7.60 12.29 1.24
N SER A 71 7.63 13.29 2.13
CA SER A 71 6.94 14.56 1.92
C SER A 71 7.49 15.37 0.75
N HIS A 72 8.70 15.04 0.27
CA HIS A 72 9.34 15.69 -0.86
C HIS A 72 9.32 14.79 -2.11
N PRO A 73 8.75 15.24 -3.26
CA PRO A 73 8.56 14.39 -4.44
C PRO A 73 9.83 13.70 -4.96
N ARG A 74 10.96 14.41 -4.99
CA ARG A 74 12.24 13.85 -5.47
C ARG A 74 12.80 12.78 -4.54
N ALA A 75 12.72 13.02 -3.24
CA ALA A 75 13.18 12.07 -2.24
C ALA A 75 12.27 10.85 -2.18
N ALA A 76 10.96 11.06 -2.32
CA ALA A 76 9.98 9.99 -2.39
C ALA A 76 10.21 9.08 -3.60
N ASP A 77 10.43 9.64 -4.80
CA ASP A 77 10.74 8.85 -6.00
C ASP A 77 11.98 7.95 -5.80
N TYR A 78 13.05 8.50 -5.22
CA TYR A 78 14.23 7.71 -4.86
C TYR A 78 13.89 6.58 -3.89
N LEU A 79 13.16 6.86 -2.81
CA LEU A 79 12.80 5.84 -1.81
C LEU A 79 11.93 4.73 -2.42
N LEU A 80 10.97 5.09 -3.27
CA LEU A 80 10.03 4.16 -3.90
C LEU A 80 10.68 3.26 -4.96
N THR A 81 11.72 3.74 -5.64
CA THR A 81 12.37 3.03 -6.75
C THR A 81 13.69 2.36 -6.38
N ARG A 82 14.43 2.90 -5.41
CA ARG A 82 15.79 2.46 -5.07
C ARG A 82 15.88 1.70 -3.75
N THR A 83 14.79 1.59 -3.00
CA THR A 83 14.77 0.94 -1.68
C THR A 83 13.57 0.01 -1.51
N GLU A 84 13.64 -0.86 -0.50
CA GLU A 84 12.55 -1.71 -0.06
C GLU A 84 11.61 -1.02 0.95
N ALA A 85 11.82 0.26 1.25
CA ALA A 85 11.03 0.99 2.26
C ALA A 85 9.51 0.84 2.09
N PRO A 86 8.92 0.91 0.87
CA PRO A 86 7.49 0.75 0.69
C PRO A 86 6.96 -0.62 1.12
N ALA A 87 7.74 -1.69 0.92
CA ALA A 87 7.34 -3.04 1.34
C ALA A 87 7.27 -3.13 2.87
N TYR A 88 8.30 -2.64 3.58
CA TYR A 88 8.28 -2.60 5.04
C TYR A 88 7.14 -1.73 5.60
N LEU A 89 6.86 -0.58 4.98
CA LEU A 89 5.76 0.28 5.41
C LEU A 89 4.40 -0.41 5.28
N ILE A 90 4.21 -1.23 4.25
CA ILE A 90 3.00 -2.05 4.06
C ILE A 90 2.91 -3.13 5.14
N ASP A 91 3.99 -3.84 5.43
CA ASP A 91 4.00 -4.88 6.48
C ASP A 91 3.67 -4.30 7.87
N LEU A 92 4.15 -3.08 8.15
CA LEU A 92 3.92 -2.38 9.42
C LEU A 92 2.48 -1.85 9.58
N MET A 93 1.62 -1.93 8.55
CA MET A 93 0.19 -1.59 8.68
C MET A 93 -0.54 -2.45 9.72
N GLN A 94 -0.04 -3.66 9.97
CA GLN A 94 -0.61 -4.61 10.92
C GLN A 94 0.20 -4.71 12.21
N ASP A 95 1.10 -3.75 12.46
CA ASP A 95 1.95 -3.76 13.65
C ASP A 95 1.10 -3.74 14.95
N LYS A 96 1.62 -4.32 16.03
CA LYS A 96 0.92 -4.35 17.33
C LYS A 96 0.80 -2.95 17.92
N ASN A 97 1.84 -2.12 17.75
CA ASN A 97 1.90 -0.77 18.28
C ASN A 97 1.05 0.19 17.42
N VAL A 98 0.10 0.87 18.08
CA VAL A 98 -0.85 1.79 17.44
C VAL A 98 -0.14 3.01 16.83
N GLU A 99 0.92 3.52 17.46
CA GLU A 99 1.64 4.71 17.00
C GLU A 99 2.46 4.40 15.74
N ILE A 100 3.06 3.21 15.66
CA ILE A 100 3.71 2.72 14.45
C ILE A 100 2.69 2.64 13.32
N ARG A 101 1.52 2.01 13.55
CA ARG A 101 0.45 1.93 12.54
C ARG A 101 0.02 3.30 12.04
N LYS A 102 -0.24 4.26 12.93
CA LYS A 102 -0.61 5.64 12.56
C LYS A 102 0.45 6.31 11.70
N MET A 103 1.72 6.15 12.07
CA MET A 103 2.84 6.77 11.33
C MET A 103 3.03 6.13 9.96
N CYS A 104 2.94 4.80 9.88
CA CYS A 104 2.96 4.05 8.64
C CYS A 104 1.80 4.43 7.73
N ASP A 105 0.57 4.52 8.24
CA ASP A 105 -0.59 4.95 7.45
C ASP A 105 -0.37 6.35 6.86
N SER A 106 0.21 7.27 7.64
CA SER A 106 0.55 8.60 7.12
C SER A 106 1.58 8.55 5.98
N CYS A 107 2.56 7.64 6.03
CA CYS A 107 3.50 7.43 4.93
C CYS A 107 2.81 6.86 3.68
N LEU A 108 1.97 5.83 3.88
CA LEU A 108 1.28 5.15 2.79
C LEU A 108 0.25 6.04 2.10
N ASP A 109 -0.39 6.95 2.84
CA ASP A 109 -1.28 7.95 2.27
C ASP A 109 -0.52 8.86 1.29
N ILE A 110 0.68 9.32 1.64
CA ILE A 110 1.53 10.11 0.73
C ILE A 110 1.88 9.29 -0.52
N ILE A 111 2.33 8.05 -0.33
CA ILE A 111 2.72 7.16 -1.43
C ILE A 111 1.53 6.89 -2.37
N SER A 112 0.33 6.70 -1.81
CA SER A 112 -0.88 6.41 -2.58
C SER A 112 -1.30 7.54 -3.51
N GLN A 113 -0.92 8.79 -3.20
CA GLN A 113 -1.24 9.98 -3.99
C GLN A 113 -0.30 10.13 -5.21
N MET A 114 0.86 9.46 -5.21
CA MET A 114 1.89 9.61 -6.24
C MET A 114 1.64 8.81 -7.52
N GLN A 115 0.47 8.16 -7.68
CA GLN A 115 0.08 7.40 -8.89
C GLN A 115 1.16 6.42 -9.40
N ASN A 116 1.72 5.62 -8.50
CA ASN A 116 2.74 4.60 -8.81
C ASN A 116 2.21 3.19 -8.54
N GLU A 117 2.97 2.16 -8.92
CA GLU A 117 2.67 0.75 -8.69
C GLU A 117 2.39 0.41 -7.21
N TRP A 118 3.05 1.10 -6.28
CA TRP A 118 2.81 0.91 -4.85
C TRP A 118 1.41 1.38 -4.43
N ALA A 119 0.84 2.40 -5.05
CA ALA A 119 -0.51 2.85 -4.76
C ALA A 119 -1.56 1.76 -5.01
N ALA A 120 -1.39 0.93 -6.04
CA ALA A 120 -2.27 -0.21 -6.30
C ALA A 120 -2.10 -1.30 -5.22
N ARG A 121 -0.85 -1.61 -4.84
CA ARG A 121 -0.54 -2.59 -3.79
C ARG A 121 -1.08 -2.18 -2.42
N ILE A 122 -0.94 -0.91 -2.05
CA ILE A 122 -1.47 -0.35 -0.80
C ILE A 122 -2.99 -0.52 -0.73
N LYS A 123 -3.71 -0.26 -1.81
CA LYS A 123 -5.17 -0.44 -1.86
C LYS A 123 -5.57 -1.90 -1.63
N VAL A 124 -4.87 -2.83 -2.29
CA VAL A 124 -5.12 -4.27 -2.12
C VAL A 124 -4.84 -4.68 -0.67
N GLU A 125 -3.72 -4.23 -0.09
CA GLU A 125 -3.39 -4.61 1.28
C GLU A 125 -4.36 -4.00 2.30
N ARG A 126 -4.77 -2.74 2.14
CA ARG A 126 -5.82 -2.12 2.98
C ARG A 126 -7.12 -2.94 2.95
N PHE A 127 -7.52 -3.41 1.77
CA PHE A 127 -8.69 -4.27 1.64
C PHE A 127 -8.51 -5.62 2.33
N ARG A 128 -7.32 -6.24 2.21
CA ARG A 128 -6.99 -7.49 2.91
C ARG A 128 -7.00 -7.31 4.43
N CYS A 129 -6.39 -6.25 4.95
CA CYS A 129 -6.39 -5.90 6.36
C CYS A 129 -7.82 -5.73 6.90
N HIS A 130 -8.64 -4.93 6.21
CA HIS A 130 -10.02 -4.69 6.60
C HIS A 130 -10.82 -6.00 6.66
N ASN A 131 -10.76 -6.81 5.61
CA ASN A 131 -11.48 -8.08 5.56
C ASN A 131 -10.97 -9.08 6.59
N GLY A 132 -9.66 -9.13 6.83
CA GLY A 132 -9.06 -9.98 7.87
C GLY A 132 -9.55 -9.61 9.27
N GLN A 133 -9.67 -8.31 9.57
CA GLN A 133 -10.25 -7.84 10.83
C GLN A 133 -11.71 -8.26 10.98
N TRP A 134 -12.52 -8.11 9.92
CA TRP A 134 -13.92 -8.57 9.91
C TRP A 134 -14.04 -10.07 10.18
N LEU A 135 -13.23 -10.88 9.51
CA LEU A 135 -13.23 -12.34 9.71
C LEU A 135 -12.87 -12.71 11.15
N SER A 136 -11.88 -12.05 11.75
CA SER A 136 -11.50 -12.29 13.15
C SER A 136 -12.63 -11.96 14.14
N VAL A 137 -13.40 -10.88 13.88
CA VAL A 137 -14.56 -10.52 14.70
C VAL A 137 -15.67 -11.57 14.55
N VAL A 138 -15.96 -12.03 13.33
CA VAL A 138 -16.97 -13.06 13.06
C VAL A 138 -16.61 -14.40 13.72
N GLU A 139 -15.34 -14.80 13.67
CA GLU A 139 -14.85 -16.02 14.33
C GLU A 139 -14.98 -15.94 15.86
N THR A 140 -14.69 -14.77 16.45
CA THR A 140 -14.81 -14.55 17.89
C THR A 140 -16.28 -14.60 18.33
N LEU A 141 -17.18 -13.97 17.57
CA LEU A 141 -18.62 -13.99 17.79
C LEU A 141 -19.23 -15.39 17.63
N GLY A 142 -18.74 -16.17 16.67
CA GLY A 142 -19.14 -17.57 16.49
C GLY A 142 -18.65 -18.48 17.63
N ALA A 143 -17.51 -18.16 18.25
CA ALA A 143 -16.98 -18.90 19.38
C ALA A 143 -17.67 -18.54 20.71
N GLU A 144 -18.03 -17.27 20.93
CA GLU A 144 -18.72 -16.81 22.15
C GLU A 144 -20.22 -17.15 22.16
N ASN A 145 -20.90 -17.09 21.00
CA ASN A 145 -22.27 -17.63 20.86
C ASN A 145 -22.30 -19.16 20.74
N GLY A 146 -21.11 -19.79 20.66
CA GLY A 146 -20.90 -21.22 20.44
C GLY A 146 -20.59 -22.03 21.70
N GLY A 147 -21.02 -21.56 22.88
CA GLY A 147 -20.99 -22.32 24.14
C GLY A 147 -21.82 -23.61 24.17
N GLY A 148 -22.09 -24.25 23.01
CA GLY A 148 -22.93 -25.43 22.97
C GLY A 148 -23.08 -26.14 21.63
N VAL A 149 -22.07 -26.25 20.76
CA VAL A 149 -22.06 -27.36 19.77
C VAL A 149 -20.67 -27.58 19.20
N GLY A 150 -19.98 -28.65 19.63
CA GLY A 150 -18.88 -29.17 18.82
C GLY A 150 -17.73 -29.91 19.50
N ALA A 151 -17.91 -30.62 20.62
CA ALA A 151 -16.90 -31.61 21.03
C ALA A 151 -17.48 -32.72 21.92
N GLY A 152 -17.92 -33.82 21.28
CA GLY A 152 -17.93 -35.14 21.91
C GLY A 152 -19.28 -35.81 22.20
N VAL A 153 -19.43 -36.99 21.61
CA VAL A 153 -20.13 -38.17 22.15
C VAL A 153 -21.66 -38.26 21.96
N ALA A 154 -22.02 -39.23 21.11
CA ALA A 154 -23.14 -40.17 21.17
C ALA A 154 -24.53 -39.70 21.63
N GLY A 155 -25.49 -39.82 20.69
CA GLY A 155 -26.77 -40.51 20.88
C GLY A 155 -27.74 -39.96 21.93
N GLY A 156 -28.92 -39.53 21.48
CA GLY A 156 -30.11 -39.51 22.34
C GLY A 156 -31.01 -38.32 22.12
N ALA A 157 -32.30 -38.62 21.99
CA ALA A 157 -33.42 -37.73 21.72
C ALA A 157 -33.71 -36.64 22.78
N ALA A 158 -34.54 -35.69 22.34
CA ALA A 158 -35.57 -34.93 23.08
C ALA A 158 -35.18 -33.65 23.83
N GLY A 159 -36.04 -32.63 23.67
CA GLY A 159 -36.26 -31.57 24.65
C GLY A 159 -36.23 -30.16 24.05
N GLY A 160 -37.31 -29.40 24.24
CA GLY A 160 -37.53 -28.07 23.65
C GLY A 160 -37.03 -26.88 24.49
N GLY A 161 -37.37 -25.68 24.00
CA GLY A 161 -37.07 -24.36 24.57
C GLY A 161 -36.17 -23.58 23.61
N GLY A 162 -36.53 -22.46 22.99
CA GLY A 162 -37.53 -21.46 23.33
C GLY A 162 -36.81 -20.16 23.72
N GLY A 163 -36.53 -19.30 22.72
CA GLY A 163 -36.43 -17.84 22.88
C GLY A 163 -35.06 -17.23 23.23
N ASP A 164 -34.70 -16.21 22.45
CA ASP A 164 -33.89 -15.02 22.77
C ASP A 164 -32.42 -15.17 23.15
N SER A 165 -31.59 -15.37 22.13
CA SER A 165 -30.20 -14.86 22.16
C SER A 165 -29.74 -14.25 20.83
N ALA A 166 -30.68 -14.00 19.91
CA ALA A 166 -30.40 -13.37 18.61
C ALA A 166 -30.29 -11.83 18.70
N ASP A 167 -30.67 -11.25 19.85
CA ASP A 167 -30.87 -9.81 20.04
C ASP A 167 -29.62 -9.03 20.51
N ASP A 168 -28.55 -9.72 20.92
CA ASP A 168 -27.30 -9.07 21.34
C ASP A 168 -26.27 -8.88 20.21
N LEU A 169 -26.60 -9.27 18.97
CA LEU A 169 -25.72 -9.05 17.83
C LEU A 169 -25.95 -7.66 17.20
N PRO A 170 -24.88 -6.95 16.80
CA PRO A 170 -25.00 -5.73 16.02
C PRO A 170 -25.95 -5.94 14.82
N PRO A 171 -26.80 -4.97 14.45
CA PRO A 171 -27.86 -5.17 13.44
C PRO A 171 -27.39 -5.73 12.09
N TYR A 172 -26.13 -5.48 11.72
CA TYR A 172 -25.54 -5.96 10.46
C TYR A 172 -24.99 -7.40 10.53
N LEU A 173 -24.98 -8.03 11.71
CA LEU A 173 -24.53 -9.41 11.94
C LEU A 173 -25.66 -10.34 12.37
N SER A 174 -26.89 -9.84 12.51
CA SER A 174 -28.02 -10.70 12.82
C SER A 174 -28.19 -11.75 11.71
N ALA A 175 -28.56 -12.97 12.11
CA ALA A 175 -28.82 -14.05 11.17
C ALA A 175 -29.85 -13.62 10.12
N GLU A 176 -30.83 -12.79 10.51
CA GLU A 176 -31.82 -12.22 9.60
C GLU A 176 -31.20 -11.28 8.56
N TYR A 177 -30.28 -10.38 8.95
CA TYR A 177 -29.60 -9.47 8.02
C TYR A 177 -28.70 -10.21 7.03
N LEU A 178 -27.95 -11.19 7.50
CA LEU A 178 -27.09 -12.01 6.64
C LEU A 178 -27.88 -12.92 5.71
N THR A 179 -29.06 -13.39 6.12
CA THR A 179 -29.91 -14.26 5.30
C THR A 179 -30.70 -13.46 4.26
N THR A 180 -31.19 -12.27 4.62
CA THR A 180 -31.92 -11.37 3.71
C THR A 180 -31.02 -10.72 2.67
N HIS A 181 -29.76 -10.44 3.02
CA HIS A 181 -28.75 -9.91 2.09
C HIS A 181 -27.77 -10.96 1.55
N ARG A 182 -28.03 -12.25 1.77
CA ARG A 182 -27.33 -13.33 1.08
C ARG A 182 -27.67 -13.21 -0.40
N LEU A 183 -26.80 -12.55 -1.17
CA LEU A 183 -26.80 -12.65 -2.62
C LEU A 183 -26.67 -14.14 -2.94
N THR A 184 -27.81 -14.76 -3.28
CA THR A 184 -27.93 -16.19 -3.52
C THR A 184 -27.08 -16.53 -4.73
N THR A 185 -25.84 -16.97 -4.51
CA THR A 185 -25.17 -17.88 -5.42
C THR A 185 -25.84 -19.23 -5.26
N SER A 186 -26.92 -19.46 -6.01
CA SER A 186 -27.41 -20.75 -6.51
C SER A 186 -28.80 -20.57 -7.12
N ASP A 187 -28.86 -20.08 -8.35
CA ASP A 187 -29.51 -20.86 -9.40
C ASP A 187 -28.95 -20.47 -10.77
N SER A 188 -28.54 -21.50 -11.49
CA SER A 188 -27.88 -21.42 -12.78
C SER A 188 -28.92 -21.18 -13.88
N GLN A 189 -29.15 -19.91 -14.25
CA GLN A 189 -29.69 -19.54 -15.56
C GLN A 189 -29.02 -18.22 -16.00
N ILE A 190 -27.80 -18.34 -16.50
CA ILE A 190 -27.24 -17.34 -17.42
C ILE A 190 -28.00 -17.52 -18.73
N SER A 191 -29.23 -16.97 -18.84
CA SER A 191 -29.84 -16.79 -20.15
C SER A 191 -29.14 -15.61 -20.79
N LEU A 192 -28.23 -15.91 -21.71
CA LEU A 192 -27.75 -14.96 -22.70
C LEU A 192 -28.96 -14.52 -23.53
N ASN A 193 -29.58 -13.40 -23.15
CA ASN A 193 -30.43 -12.66 -24.06
C ASN A 193 -29.51 -11.93 -25.04
N ASP A 194 -29.26 -12.63 -26.15
CA ASP A 194 -28.84 -12.09 -27.43
C ASP A 194 -30.01 -11.27 -28.01
N ASP A 195 -30.07 -9.98 -27.65
CA ASP A 195 -30.86 -9.00 -28.39
C ASP A 195 -29.94 -8.33 -29.42
N SER A 196 -29.81 -9.05 -30.54
CA SER A 196 -29.33 -8.55 -31.82
C SER A 196 -30.29 -7.50 -32.38
N ASP A 197 -30.01 -6.21 -32.15
CA ASP A 197 -30.63 -5.14 -32.94
C ASP A 197 -29.94 -5.03 -34.30
N SER A 198 -30.55 -5.73 -35.26
CA SER A 198 -30.24 -5.62 -36.69
C SER A 198 -30.51 -4.20 -37.22
N PHE A 199 -29.43 -3.59 -37.69
CA PHE A 199 -29.31 -2.82 -38.93
C PHE A 199 -30.59 -2.65 -39.76
N SER A 200 -31.06 -1.40 -39.92
CA SER A 200 -31.89 -0.97 -41.04
C SER A 200 -31.78 0.55 -41.26
N GLY A 201 -31.26 0.93 -42.45
CA GLY A 201 -31.32 2.27 -43.04
C GLY A 201 -30.10 3.15 -42.72
N GLU A 202 -29.38 3.79 -43.65
CA GLU A 202 -29.53 3.96 -45.09
C GLU A 202 -28.15 4.47 -45.57
N MET A 203 -27.62 3.92 -46.66
CA MET A 203 -26.31 4.25 -47.19
C MET A 203 -26.47 5.19 -48.38
N ASP A 204 -26.00 6.43 -48.24
CA ASP A 204 -25.76 7.34 -49.36
C ASP A 204 -24.32 7.88 -49.27
N ILE A 205 -23.37 7.16 -49.88
CA ILE A 205 -22.07 7.71 -50.24
C ILE A 205 -22.07 7.87 -51.75
N ASN A 206 -22.42 9.07 -52.21
CA ASN A 206 -22.22 9.46 -53.60
C ASN A 206 -20.70 9.56 -53.87
N SER A 207 -20.18 8.58 -54.61
CA SER A 207 -18.86 8.64 -55.23
C SER A 207 -18.95 9.43 -56.52
N SER A 208 -18.19 10.53 -56.63
CA SER A 208 -17.86 11.13 -57.91
C SER A 208 -16.43 11.65 -57.88
N ASN A 209 -15.60 10.82 -58.48
CA ASN A 209 -14.19 10.93 -58.81
C ASN A 209 -13.95 12.02 -59.88
N ASN A 210 -13.09 13.03 -59.64
CA ASN A 210 -12.08 13.48 -60.64
C ASN A 210 -11.19 14.67 -60.22
N ARG A 211 -9.87 14.42 -60.27
CA ARG A 211 -8.78 15.18 -60.96
C ARG A 211 -8.31 16.57 -60.47
N ASN A 212 -7.06 16.52 -59.98
CA ASN A 212 -5.84 17.26 -60.35
C ASN A 212 -5.35 18.45 -59.49
N PRO A 213 -4.01 18.68 -59.44
CA PRO A 213 -3.29 19.29 -58.32
C PRO A 213 -2.73 20.70 -58.62
N ALA A 214 -2.44 21.43 -57.55
CA ALA A 214 -1.53 22.58 -57.39
C ALA A 214 -1.81 23.10 -55.95
N ASP A 215 -0.93 23.60 -55.11
CA ASP A 215 0.47 24.02 -55.16
C ASP A 215 0.85 24.32 -53.69
N GLY A 216 2.14 24.19 -53.34
CA GLY A 216 2.73 24.94 -52.21
C GLY A 216 2.99 24.18 -50.89
N PRO A 217 4.25 24.07 -50.44
CA PRO A 217 4.62 23.43 -49.18
C PRO A 217 4.82 24.44 -48.04
N THR A 218 4.37 24.12 -46.83
CA THR A 218 4.94 24.68 -45.60
C THR A 218 4.93 23.64 -44.47
N ASN A 219 6.14 23.13 -44.21
CA ASN A 219 6.74 22.82 -42.93
C ASN A 219 5.96 22.05 -41.83
N GLU A 220 6.33 20.78 -41.73
CA GLU A 220 6.90 20.14 -40.52
C GLU A 220 6.12 20.21 -39.21
N MET A 221 5.32 19.16 -38.96
CA MET A 221 5.11 18.62 -37.63
C MET A 221 4.87 17.12 -37.74
N PHE A 222 5.86 16.29 -37.40
CA PHE A 222 5.71 15.00 -36.71
C PHE A 222 7.09 14.34 -36.56
N GLY A 223 7.40 13.93 -35.33
CA GLY A 223 8.62 13.21 -34.98
C GLY A 223 8.50 12.65 -33.58
N ALA A 224 7.47 11.85 -33.35
CA ALA A 224 7.50 10.86 -32.29
C ALA A 224 8.50 9.78 -32.73
N GLU A 225 9.58 9.60 -31.97
CA GLU A 225 10.35 8.36 -31.76
C GLU A 225 11.63 8.72 -30.98
N SER A 226 11.60 8.59 -29.64
CA SER A 226 12.73 8.13 -28.80
C SER A 226 12.33 8.23 -27.32
N LEU A 227 11.51 7.29 -26.88
CA LEU A 227 11.23 7.02 -25.46
C LEU A 227 11.99 5.75 -25.04
N ILE A 228 13.28 5.65 -25.37
CA ILE A 228 14.16 4.57 -24.86
C ILE A 228 15.58 5.13 -24.65
N THR A 229 15.74 6.21 -23.87
CA THR A 229 17.09 6.67 -23.44
C THR A 229 17.09 7.60 -22.21
N LYS A 230 16.17 7.43 -21.24
CA LYS A 230 16.12 8.29 -20.03
C LYS A 230 16.33 7.57 -18.69
N ALA A 231 17.15 6.51 -18.69
CA ALA A 231 17.60 5.87 -17.45
C ALA A 231 19.06 6.23 -17.06
N ALA A 232 19.86 6.76 -17.99
CA ALA A 232 21.29 7.02 -17.74
C ALA A 232 21.60 8.44 -17.24
N ASP A 233 20.77 9.44 -17.56
CA ASP A 233 21.08 10.84 -17.25
C ASP A 233 20.82 11.25 -15.78
N ASN A 234 20.05 10.45 -15.04
CA ASN A 234 19.80 10.72 -13.62
C ASN A 234 20.97 10.34 -12.70
N ASP A 235 21.86 9.43 -13.12
CA ASP A 235 23.06 9.11 -12.33
C ASP A 235 24.07 10.27 -12.32
N ALA A 236 24.19 11.00 -13.44
CA ALA A 236 25.14 12.10 -13.57
C ALA A 236 24.81 13.31 -12.68
N LEU A 237 23.53 13.57 -12.41
CA LEU A 237 23.11 14.67 -11.52
C LEU A 237 23.40 14.36 -10.04
N PHE A 238 23.59 13.09 -9.68
CA PHE A 238 23.89 12.69 -8.31
C PHE A 238 25.39 12.51 -8.04
N THR A 239 26.19 12.17 -9.06
CA THR A 239 27.64 11.94 -8.93
C THR A 239 28.51 13.19 -9.12
N ASN A 240 28.02 14.21 -9.83
CA ASN A 240 28.89 15.33 -10.25
C ASN A 240 29.22 16.36 -9.15
N ASP A 241 28.54 16.34 -8.01
CA ASP A 241 28.79 17.32 -6.92
C ASP A 241 29.82 16.87 -5.87
N VAL A 242 30.44 15.68 -6.03
CA VAL A 242 31.44 15.17 -5.08
C VAL A 242 32.81 15.86 -5.21
N ASN A 243 33.07 16.58 -6.31
CA ASN A 243 34.39 17.18 -6.60
C ASN A 243 34.56 18.66 -6.22
N ILE A 244 33.65 19.26 -5.47
CA ILE A 244 33.74 20.70 -5.11
C ILE A 244 34.34 20.94 -3.71
N TYR A 245 34.56 19.89 -2.90
CA TYR A 245 35.17 20.01 -1.57
C TYR A 245 36.24 18.94 -1.30
N ALA A 246 37.29 18.91 -2.12
CA ALA A 246 38.56 18.25 -1.82
C ALA A 246 39.69 19.28 -1.84
#